data_AF-E2C6Y4-F1
#
_entry.id   AF-E2C6Y4-F1
#
_cell.length_a   1.000
_cell.length_b   1.000
_cell.length_c   1.000
_cell.angle_alpha   90.00
_cell.angle_beta   90.00
_cell.angle_gamma   90.00
#
_symmetry.space_group_name_H-M   'P 1'
#
loop_
_entity.id
_entity.type
_entity.pdbx_description
1 polymer ?
#
loop_
_entity_poly.entity_id
_entity_poly.type
_entity_poly.pdbx_seq_one_letter_code
_entity_poly.pdbx_strand_id
1 'polypeptide(L)'
;LPLEAAINAAKQGTFALGWSTVSVTILTMRPLQCYKCWGPGHTRWNCPAATDRRGLCYRCGREGHTAWQCEALPNCAVCLEQGRNA
;
A
#
# COMPACT_ATOMS: atom_id res chain seq x y z
N LEU A 1 -3.68 29.37 1.66
CA LEU A 1 -4.31 28.13 2.20
C LEU A 1 -3.28 26.99 2.15
N PRO A 2 -3.24 26.07 3.12
CA PRO A 2 -2.18 25.05 3.26
C PRO A 2 -1.99 24.15 2.03
N LEU A 3 -3.05 23.91 1.25
CA LEU A 3 -2.99 23.11 0.01
C LEU A 3 -2.14 23.78 -1.09
N GLU A 4 -2.27 25.09 -1.27
CA GLU A 4 -1.58 25.83 -2.32
C GLU A 4 -0.08 25.94 -2.06
N ALA A 5 0.29 26.11 -0.79
CA ALA A 5 1.68 26.01 -0.34
C ALA A 5 2.27 24.62 -0.60
N ALA A 6 1.51 23.55 -0.32
CA ALA A 6 1.94 22.17 -0.59
C ALA A 6 2.15 21.90 -2.08
N ILE A 7 1.28 22.41 -2.95
CA ILE A 7 1.43 22.28 -4.42
C ILE A 7 2.69 22.99 -4.90
N ASN A 8 2.96 24.21 -4.43
CA ASN A 8 4.13 24.97 -4.84
C ASN A 8 5.43 24.35 -4.33
N ALA A 9 5.44 23.83 -3.11
CA ALA A 9 6.58 23.08 -2.56
C ALA A 9 6.87 21.80 -3.36
N ALA A 10 5.83 21.09 -3.79
CA ALA A 10 5.99 19.88 -4.61
C ALA A 10 6.47 20.18 -6.04
N LYS A 11 6.07 21.31 -6.65
CA LYS A 11 6.58 21.73 -7.97
C LYS A 11 8.08 22.03 -7.96
N GLN A 12 8.61 22.55 -6.86
CA GLN A 12 10.05 22.75 -6.69
C GLN A 12 10.83 21.44 -6.56
N GLY A 13 10.16 20.34 -6.19
CA GLY A 13 10.71 18.98 -6.13
C GLY A 13 11.67 18.76 -4.97
N THR A 14 12.72 19.56 -4.86
CA THR A 14 13.68 19.51 -3.76
C THR A 14 14.03 20.93 -3.33
N PHE A 15 13.99 21.22 -2.03
CA PHE A 15 14.36 22.52 -1.49
C PHE A 15 15.15 22.40 -0.19
N ALA A 16 15.94 23.44 0.09
CA ALA A 16 16.74 23.52 1.30
C ALA A 16 15.88 23.99 2.48
N LEU A 17 15.93 23.24 3.57
CA LEU A 17 15.41 23.56 4.88
C LEU A 17 16.59 23.76 5.83
N GLY A 18 17.12 24.99 5.84
CA GLY A 18 18.33 25.32 6.58
C GLY A 18 19.54 24.53 6.07
N TRP A 19 20.07 23.65 6.91
CA TRP A 19 21.22 22.77 6.59
C TRP A 19 20.85 21.46 5.91
N SER A 20 19.56 21.18 5.71
CA SER A 20 19.07 19.92 5.14
C SER A 20 18.42 20.15 3.79
N THR A 21 18.57 19.19 2.88
CA THR A 21 17.91 19.20 1.58
C THR A 21 16.77 18.18 1.60
N VAL A 22 15.54 18.62 1.35
CA VAL A 22 14.35 17.77 1.46
C VAL A 22 13.64 17.69 0.12
N SER A 23 13.23 16.48 -0.27
CA SER A 23 12.43 16.24 -1.45
C SER A 23 10.95 16.17 -1.09
N VAL A 24 10.10 16.91 -1.80
CA VAL A 24 8.66 16.93 -1.60
C VAL A 24 7.99 16.40 -2.86
N THR A 25 7.29 15.28 -2.71
CA THR A 25 6.51 14.65 -3.78
C THR A 25 5.06 14.54 -3.32
N ILE A 26 4.12 14.98 -4.16
CA ILE A 26 2.68 14.75 -3.90
C ILE A 26 2.41 13.26 -4.10
N LEU A 27 2.04 12.59 -3.02
CA LEU A 27 1.56 11.22 -3.08
C LEU A 27 0.12 11.23 -3.60
N THR A 28 -0.14 10.37 -4.59
CA THR A 28 -1.52 10.08 -4.99
C THR A 28 -2.26 9.40 -3.84
N MET A 29 -3.59 9.56 -3.83
CA MET A 29 -4.43 8.92 -2.82
C MET A 29 -4.22 7.41 -2.88
N ARG A 30 -3.74 6.82 -1.78
CA ARG A 30 -3.69 5.35 -1.66
C ARG A 30 -5.13 4.82 -1.61
N PRO A 31 -5.53 3.94 -2.53
CA PRO A 31 -6.88 3.39 -2.52
C PRO A 31 -7.11 2.60 -1.24
N LEU A 32 -8.36 2.66 -0.74
CA LEU A 32 -8.75 1.91 0.43
C LEU A 32 -8.61 0.40 0.16
N GLN A 33 -7.90 -0.31 1.02
CA GLN A 33 -7.68 -1.76 0.91
C GLN A 33 -8.18 -2.46 2.17
N CYS A 34 -8.93 -3.54 1.98
CA CYS A 34 -9.46 -4.34 3.06
C CYS A 34 -8.37 -5.21 3.70
N TYR A 35 -8.16 -5.08 5.01
CA TYR A 35 -7.21 -5.91 5.75
C TYR A 35 -7.62 -7.40 5.81
N LYS A 36 -8.92 -7.72 5.66
CA LYS A 36 -9.42 -9.11 5.73
C LYS A 36 -9.14 -9.89 4.45
N CYS A 37 -9.58 -9.39 3.30
CA CYS A 37 -9.52 -10.12 2.03
C CYS A 37 -8.44 -9.58 1.07
N TRP A 38 -7.81 -8.46 1.41
CA TRP A 38 -6.84 -7.71 0.61
C TRP A 38 -7.41 -7.06 -0.67
N GLY A 39 -8.74 -7.07 -0.84
CA GLY A 39 -9.41 -6.39 -1.95
C GLY A 39 -9.52 -4.88 -1.76
N PRO A 40 -9.62 -4.10 -2.85
CA PRO A 40 -9.79 -2.65 -2.78
C PRO A 40 -11.25 -2.23 -2.47
N GLY A 41 -11.43 -0.95 -2.11
CA GLY A 41 -12.73 -0.26 -2.07
C GLY A 41 -13.56 -0.43 -0.80
N HIS A 42 -13.10 -1.18 0.21
CA HIS A 42 -13.86 -1.42 1.43
C HIS A 42 -12.95 -1.71 2.65
N THR A 43 -13.52 -1.61 3.85
CA THR A 43 -12.85 -1.98 5.11
C THR A 43 -13.24 -3.39 5.57
N ARG A 44 -12.55 -3.93 6.58
CA ARG A 44 -12.87 -5.23 7.19
C ARG A 44 -14.34 -5.35 7.63
N TRP A 45 -14.93 -4.26 8.12
CA TRP A 45 -16.30 -4.25 8.63
C TRP A 45 -17.33 -4.49 7.53
N ASN A 46 -17.08 -3.94 6.34
CA ASN A 46 -17.95 -4.04 5.17
C ASN A 46 -17.47 -5.09 4.16
N CYS A 47 -16.67 -6.07 4.59
CA CYS A 47 -16.04 -7.01 3.68
C CYS A 47 -17.03 -8.10 3.23
N PRO A 48 -17.34 -8.22 1.93
CA PRO A 48 -18.27 -9.23 1.42
C PRO A 48 -17.62 -10.61 1.27
N ALA A 49 -16.29 -10.69 1.34
CA ALA A 49 -15.56 -11.93 1.10
C ALA A 49 -15.61 -12.85 2.33
N ALA A 50 -15.88 -14.14 2.10
CA ALA A 50 -15.73 -15.19 3.10
C ALA A 50 -14.26 -15.43 3.46
N THR A 51 -13.35 -15.28 2.49
CA THR A 51 -11.92 -15.50 2.65
C THR A 51 -11.29 -14.54 3.64
N ASP A 52 -10.48 -15.09 4.55
CA ASP A 52 -9.74 -14.36 5.55
C ASP A 52 -8.23 -14.58 5.38
N ARG A 53 -7.51 -13.49 5.09
CA ARG A 53 -6.08 -13.47 4.80
C ARG A 53 -5.27 -12.78 5.88
N ARG A 54 -5.88 -12.41 7.01
CA ARG A 54 -5.22 -11.64 8.07
C ARG A 54 -3.99 -12.34 8.66
N GLY A 55 -3.99 -13.67 8.67
CA GLY A 55 -2.87 -14.50 9.14
C GLY A 55 -1.86 -14.88 8.07
N LEU A 56 -2.06 -14.44 6.82
CA LEU A 56 -1.18 -14.76 5.70
C LEU A 56 -0.11 -13.67 5.54
N CYS A 57 1.05 -14.09 5.06
CA CYS A 57 2.13 -13.19 4.72
C CYS A 57 1.74 -12.27 3.57
N TYR A 58 1.76 -10.95 3.80
CA TYR A 58 1.42 -9.93 2.80
C TYR A 58 2.22 -10.02 1.49
N ARG A 59 3.42 -10.62 1.52
CA ARG A 59 4.29 -10.74 0.36
C ARG A 59 3.96 -11.94 -0.52
N CYS A 60 3.61 -13.08 0.07
CA CYS A 60 3.50 -14.36 -0.67
C CYS A 60 2.18 -15.12 -0.45
N GLY A 61 1.33 -14.67 0.47
CA GLY A 61 0.04 -15.29 0.76
C GLY A 61 0.10 -16.61 1.55
N ARG A 62 1.25 -16.98 2.13
CA ARG A 62 1.40 -18.19 2.97
C ARG A 62 1.39 -17.87 4.46
N GLU A 63 0.94 -18.81 5.27
CA GLU A 63 0.95 -18.69 6.74
C GLU A 63 2.31 -19.01 7.36
N GLY A 64 2.44 -18.81 8.68
CA GLY A 64 3.61 -19.22 9.47
C GLY A 64 4.78 -18.24 9.51
N HIS A 65 4.69 -17.10 8.81
CA HIS A 65 5.73 -16.05 8.86
C HIS A 65 5.16 -14.66 8.52
N THR A 66 5.92 -13.63 8.91
CA THR A 66 5.61 -12.24 8.56
C THR A 66 6.28 -11.84 7.24
N ALA A 67 5.82 -10.76 6.61
CA ALA A 67 6.41 -10.26 5.35
C ALA A 67 7.91 -9.91 5.48
N TRP A 68 8.34 -9.53 6.69
CA TRP A 68 9.74 -9.27 7.01
C TRP A 68 10.61 -10.54 6.90
N GLN A 69 10.08 -11.68 7.31
CA GLN A 69 10.78 -12.98 7.31
C GLN A 69 10.48 -13.80 6.03
N CYS A 70 9.90 -13.17 5.02
CA CYS A 70 9.46 -13.86 3.81
C CYS A 70 10.59 -13.96 2.78
N GLU A 71 11.07 -15.18 2.55
CA GLU A 71 12.07 -15.53 1.53
C GLU A 71 11.43 -15.97 0.20
N ALA A 72 10.10 -16.07 0.15
CA ALA A 72 9.37 -16.47 -1.02
C ALA A 72 9.37 -15.39 -2.12
N LEU A 73 9.16 -15.82 -3.37
CA LEU A 73 8.82 -14.88 -4.44
C LEU A 73 7.51 -14.14 -4.09
N PRO A 74 7.44 -12.82 -4.39
CA PRO A 74 6.22 -12.06 -4.22
C PRO A 74 5.08 -12.70 -5.02
N ASN A 75 3.97 -12.97 -4.35
CA ASN A 75 2.77 -13.51 -4.97
C ASN A 75 1.54 -12.82 -4.37
N CYS A 76 0.79 -12.13 -5.21
CA CYS A 76 -0.43 -11.45 -4.79
C CYS A 76 -1.62 -12.42 -4.89
N ALA A 77 -2.12 -12.85 -3.73
CA ALA A 77 -3.28 -13.75 -3.65
C ALA A 77 -4.52 -13.19 -4.38
N VAL A 78 -4.72 -11.86 -4.35
CA VAL A 78 -5.85 -11.21 -5.04
C VAL A 78 -5.66 -11.22 -6.57
N CYS A 79 -4.44 -11.02 -7.06
CA CYS A 79 -4.17 -11.08 -8.50
C CYS A 79 -4.30 -12.52 -9.02
N LEU A 80 -3.84 -13.50 -8.24
CA LEU A 80 -3.99 -14.92 -8.56
C LEU A 80 -5.47 -15.31 -8.70
N GLU A 81 -6.34 -14.88 -7.77
CA GLU A 81 -7.79 -15.10 -7.85
C GLU A 81 -8.42 -14.46 -9.10
N GLN A 82 -7.82 -13.39 -9.61
CA GLN A 82 -8.31 -12.66 -10.78
C GLN A 82 -7.65 -13.14 -12.08
N GLY A 83 -6.86 -14.22 -12.05
CA GLY A 83 -6.15 -14.74 -13.21
C GLY A 83 -5.06 -13.80 -13.75
N ARG A 84 -4.70 -12.78 -12.98
CA ARG A 84 -3.62 -11.83 -13.29
C ARG A 84 -2.35 -12.39 -12.70
N ASN A 85 -1.71 -13.32 -13.42
CA ASN A 85 -0.40 -13.81 -13.03
C ASN A 85 0.61 -12.66 -13.19
N ALA A 86 1.32 -12.35 -12.10
CA ALA A 86 2.49 -11.49 -12.12
C ALA A 86 3.70 -12.27 -12.63
#